data_AF-A0A6N8SIS3-F1
#
_entry.id   AF-A0A6N8SIS3-F1
#
_cell.length_a   1.000
_cell.length_b   1.000
_cell.length_c   1.000
_cell.angle_alpha   90.00
_cell.angle_beta   90.00
_cell.angle_gamma   90.00
#
_symmetry.space_group_name_H-M   'P 1'
#
loop_
_entity.id
_entity.type
_entity.pdbx_description
1 polymer ?
#
loop_
_entity_poly.entity_id
_entity_poly.type
_entity_poly.pdbx_seq_one_letter_code
_entity_poly.pdbx_strand_id
1 'polypeptide(L)'
;MRTSYGSGGIVTAVEGPVVHPAADGREYPHFTIVYVPADCFGRHTKRDRNWINECVAVHGRILKLLEANSDEVFVEPMEAARP
;
A
#
# COMPACT_ATOMS: atom_id res chain seq x y z
N MET A 1 -16.68 1.37 -4.96
CA MET A 1 -15.92 0.39 -4.13
C MET A 1 -15.96 0.89 -2.69
N ARG A 2 -16.12 0.02 -1.69
CA ARG A 2 -16.18 0.42 -0.27
C ARG A 2 -15.01 -0.21 0.49
N THR A 3 -14.39 0.56 1.36
CA THR A 3 -13.26 0.15 2.21
C THR A 3 -13.65 0.37 3.67
N SER A 4 -13.11 -0.46 4.57
CA SER A 4 -13.26 -0.33 6.03
C SER A 4 -12.14 0.48 6.69
N TYR A 5 -11.18 1.03 5.94
CA TYR A 5 -9.95 1.62 6.46
C TYR A 5 -10.10 2.99 7.14
N GLY A 6 -11.33 3.41 7.46
CA GLY A 6 -11.57 4.66 8.20
C GLY A 6 -11.01 5.94 7.56
N SER A 7 -10.48 5.89 6.33
CA SER A 7 -9.70 6.99 5.72
C SER A 7 -10.53 8.22 5.35
N GLY A 8 -11.84 8.20 5.62
CA GLY A 8 -12.77 9.29 5.28
C GLY A 8 -12.96 9.55 3.78
N GLY A 9 -12.25 8.81 2.93
CA GLY A 9 -12.26 8.99 1.48
C GLY A 9 -12.98 7.89 0.71
N ILE A 10 -13.34 8.20 -0.53
CA ILE A 10 -14.02 7.29 -1.45
C ILE A 10 -12.99 6.67 -2.38
N VAL A 11 -12.94 5.32 -2.41
CA VAL A 11 -12.06 4.58 -3.31
C VAL A 11 -12.53 4.72 -4.74
N THR A 12 -11.64 5.19 -5.59
CA THR A 12 -11.86 5.42 -7.01
C THR A 12 -11.21 4.34 -7.88
N ALA A 13 -10.12 3.72 -7.41
CA ALA A 13 -9.48 2.59 -8.09
C ALA A 13 -8.73 1.68 -7.11
N VAL A 14 -8.51 0.44 -7.56
CA VAL A 14 -7.53 -0.49 -6.99
C VAL A 14 -6.61 -0.90 -8.13
N GLU A 15 -5.32 -0.63 -8.00
CA GLU A 15 -4.29 -0.94 -8.98
C GLU A 15 -3.46 -2.15 -8.50
N GLY A 16 -3.04 -3.02 -9.42
CA GLY A 16 -2.34 -4.28 -9.15
C GLY A 16 -3.11 -5.54 -9.61
N PRO A 17 -2.70 -6.75 -9.19
CA PRO A 17 -1.56 -7.01 -8.31
C PRO A 17 -0.22 -6.78 -9.01
N VAL A 18 0.73 -6.20 -8.28
CA VAL A 18 2.16 -6.31 -8.61
C VAL A 18 2.73 -7.41 -7.73
N VAL A 19 3.28 -8.46 -8.34
CA VAL A 19 3.85 -9.59 -7.60
C VAL A 19 5.30 -9.27 -7.25
N HIS A 20 5.61 -9.27 -5.96
CA HIS A 20 6.96 -9.10 -5.47
C HIS A 20 7.50 -10.46 -4.98
N PRO A 21 8.56 -11.00 -5.61
CA PRO A 21 9.26 -12.15 -5.07
C PRO A 21 10.07 -11.69 -3.84
N ALA A 22 9.83 -12.32 -2.70
CA ALA A 22 10.60 -12.10 -1.49
C ALA A 22 11.83 -13.01 -1.45
N ALA A 23 12.78 -12.67 -0.57
CA ALA A 23 14.01 -13.43 -0.37
C ALA A 23 13.77 -14.88 0.13
N ASP A 24 12.59 -15.18 0.67
CA ASP A 24 12.16 -16.52 1.07
C ASP A 24 11.62 -17.37 -0.11
N GLY A 25 11.64 -16.82 -1.34
CA GLY A 25 11.11 -17.46 -2.55
C GLY A 25 9.60 -17.42 -2.67
N ARG A 26 8.88 -16.76 -1.75
CA ARG A 26 7.44 -16.59 -1.82
C ARG A 26 7.09 -15.34 -2.64
N GLU A 27 5.96 -15.42 -3.32
CA GLU A 27 5.40 -14.34 -4.10
C GLU A 27 4.30 -13.63 -3.30
N TYR A 28 4.46 -12.33 -3.10
CA TYR A 28 3.47 -11.51 -2.39
C TYR A 28 2.80 -10.57 -3.40
N PRO A 29 1.47 -10.67 -3.60
CA PRO A 29 0.73 -9.75 -4.45
C PRO A 29 0.44 -8.45 -3.69
N HIS A 30 0.99 -7.34 -4.20
CA HIS A 30 0.78 -6.00 -3.68
C HIS A 30 -0.27 -5.25 -4.50
N PHE A 31 -1.09 -4.47 -3.81
CA PHE A 31 -2.15 -3.66 -4.39
C PHE A 31 -2.02 -2.22 -3.91
N THR A 32 -2.31 -1.28 -4.80
CA THR A 32 -2.44 0.13 -4.48
C THR A 32 -3.90 0.53 -4.50
N ILE A 33 -4.40 1.07 -3.39
CA ILE A 33 -5.75 1.64 -3.35
C ILE A 33 -5.65 3.14 -3.60
N VAL A 34 -6.36 3.62 -4.62
CA VAL A 34 -6.51 5.04 -4.94
C VAL A 34 -7.84 5.54 -4.41
N TYR A 35 -7.81 6.63 -3.66
CA TYR A 35 -9.00 7.23 -3.08
C TYR A 35 -8.93 8.75 -3.13
N VAL A 36 -10.08 9.40 -2.98
CA VAL A 36 -10.20 10.86 -2.89
C VAL A 36 -10.98 11.22 -1.63
N PRO A 37 -10.77 12.40 -1.03
CA PRO A 37 -11.64 12.91 0.03
C PRO A 37 -13.11 12.88 -0.40
N ALA A 38 -14.02 12.58 0.52
CA ALA A 38 -15.44 12.40 0.19
C ALA A 38 -16.09 13.67 -0.41
N ASP A 39 -15.67 14.85 0.06
CA ASP A 39 -16.09 16.17 -0.44
C ASP A 39 -15.55 16.50 -1.84
N CYS A 40 -14.47 15.84 -2.27
CA CYS A 40 -13.90 15.99 -3.61
C CYS A 40 -14.48 14.99 -4.63
N PHE A 41 -15.37 14.08 -4.22
CA PHE A 41 -15.88 13.05 -5.11
C PHE A 41 -16.70 13.65 -6.28
N GLY A 42 -16.43 13.17 -7.51
CA GLY A 42 -17.04 13.69 -8.74
C GLY A 42 -16.52 15.04 -9.25
N ARG A 43 -15.67 15.75 -8.49
CA ARG A 43 -15.05 17.03 -8.90
C ARG A 43 -13.54 17.06 -8.71
N HIS A 44 -12.93 15.91 -8.46
CA HIS A 44 -11.51 15.77 -8.20
C HIS A 44 -10.66 15.84 -9.47
N THR A 45 -9.45 16.35 -9.31
CA THR A 45 -8.37 16.29 -10.28
C THR A 45 -7.39 15.17 -9.92
N LYS A 46 -6.33 15.01 -10.71
CA LYS A 46 -5.25 14.06 -10.37
C LYS A 46 -4.54 14.40 -9.05
N ARG A 47 -4.55 15.68 -8.64
CA ARG A 47 -3.87 16.14 -7.41
C ARG A 47 -4.60 15.75 -6.13
N ASP A 48 -5.90 15.50 -6.22
CA ASP A 48 -6.73 15.17 -5.06
C ASP A 48 -6.73 13.65 -4.75
N ARG A 49 -5.96 12.88 -5.53
CA ARG A 49 -5.80 11.44 -5.35
C ARG A 49 -4.80 11.16 -4.24
N ASN A 50 -5.21 10.32 -3.31
CA ASN A 50 -4.38 9.74 -2.29
C ASN A 50 -4.22 8.24 -2.56
N TRP A 51 -3.14 7.65 -2.06
CA TRP A 51 -2.81 6.25 -2.31
C TRP A 51 -2.45 5.49 -1.02
N ILE A 52 -2.78 4.21 -0.98
CA ILE A 52 -2.33 3.25 0.03
C ILE A 52 -1.65 2.10 -0.71
N ASN A 53 -0.31 2.04 -0.65
CA ASN A 53 0.50 1.14 -1.49
C ASN A 53 0.80 -0.21 -0.82
N GLU A 54 0.69 -0.28 0.49
CA GLU A 54 1.03 -1.48 1.28
C GLU A 54 -0.21 -2.32 1.53
N CYS A 55 -0.90 -2.73 0.47
CA CYS A 55 -2.05 -3.61 0.59
C CYS A 55 -1.77 -5.00 0.03
N VAL A 56 -2.23 -6.04 0.73
CA VAL A 56 -2.10 -7.45 0.30
C VAL A 56 -3.46 -8.12 0.25
N ALA A 57 -3.62 -9.08 -0.67
CA ALA A 57 -4.81 -9.91 -0.74
C ALA A 57 -4.68 -11.14 0.16
N VAL A 58 -5.55 -11.25 1.17
CA VAL A 58 -5.63 -12.37 2.10
C VAL A 58 -7.08 -12.86 2.13
N HIS A 59 -7.32 -14.12 1.77
CA HIS A 59 -8.66 -14.74 1.74
C HIS A 59 -9.71 -13.90 0.96
N GLY A 60 -9.34 -13.37 -0.21
CA GLY A 60 -10.23 -12.56 -1.06
C GLY A 60 -10.51 -11.14 -0.53
N ARG A 61 -9.81 -10.71 0.52
CA ARG A 61 -9.88 -9.35 1.07
C ARG A 61 -8.55 -8.64 0.86
N ILE A 62 -8.60 -7.37 0.48
CA ILE A 62 -7.42 -6.50 0.45
C ILE A 62 -7.27 -5.91 1.86
N LEU A 63 -6.10 -6.08 2.48
CA LEU A 63 -5.77 -5.62 3.84
C LEU A 63 -4.57 -4.67 3.81
N LYS A 64 -4.58 -3.62 4.64
CA LYS A 64 -3.44 -2.71 4.82
C LYS A 64 -2.41 -3.40 5.70
N LEU A 65 -1.14 -3.40 5.28
CA LEU A 65 -0.05 -3.99 6.06
C LEU A 65 0.32 -3.13 7.28
N LEU A 66 0.24 -1.79 7.17
CA LEU A 66 0.61 -0.86 8.25
C LEU A 66 -0.48 0.21 8.47
N GLU A 67 -1.24 0.11 9.55
CA GLU A 67 -2.07 1.20 10.05
C GLU A 67 -1.24 2.02 11.06
N ALA A 68 -0.53 3.05 10.58
CA ALA A 68 0.32 3.99 11.34
C ALA A 68 1.39 3.33 12.24
N ASN A 69 2.65 3.28 11.80
CA ASN A 69 3.75 2.84 12.67
C ASN A 69 4.72 3.99 13.01
N SER A 70 5.42 3.84 14.14
CA SER A 70 6.59 4.64 14.54
C SER A 70 7.87 3.82 14.42
N ASP A 71 7.84 2.74 13.64
CA ASP A 71 8.98 1.84 13.48
C ASP A 71 9.88 2.36 12.36
N GLU A 72 11.12 2.66 12.71
CA GLU A 72 12.18 3.04 11.77
C GLU A 72 12.90 1.79 11.25
N VAL A 73 13.27 1.78 9.97
CA VAL A 73 14.13 0.76 9.36
C VAL A 73 15.56 1.30 9.33
N PHE A 74 16.49 0.63 10.01
CA PHE A 74 17.92 0.93 9.93
C PHE A 74 18.60 -0.02 8.96
N VAL A 75 19.35 0.54 8.00
CA VAL A 75 20.22 -0.22 7.10
C VAL A 75 21.64 -0.12 7.64
N GLU A 76 22.17 -1.23 8.15
CA GLU A 76 23.58 -1.29 8.55
C GLU A 76 24.48 -1.46 7.31
N PRO A 77 25.66 -0.80 7.27
CA PRO A 77 26.60 -0.98 6.18
C PRO A 77 27.13 -2.42 6.18
N MET A 78 27.19 -3.00 4.98
CA MET A 78 27.73 -4.33 4.76
C MET A 78 29.21 -4.35 5.17
N GLU A 79 29.57 -5.12 6.22
CA GLU A 79 30.96 -5.54 6.37
C GLU A 79 31.28 -6.53 5.25
N ALA A 80 31.76 -6.01 4.13
CA ALA A 80 32.58 -6.75 3.20
C ALA A 80 33.98 -6.13 3.21
N ALA A 81 34.83 -6.65 4.08
CA ALA A 81 36.16 -7.18 3.72
C ALA A 81 37.00 -7.35 4.99
N ARG A 82 37.40 -8.60 5.28
CA ARG A 82 38.71 -8.86 5.88
C ARG A 82 39.58 -9.57 4.85
N PRO A 83 40.89 -9.25 4.84
CA PRO A 83 41.75 -9.22 3.66
C PRO A 83 42.01 -10.59 3.02
#